data_AF-A0A7T4FPS3-F1
#
_entry.id   AF-A0A7T4FPS3-F1
#
_cell.length_a   1.000
_cell.length_b   1.000
_cell.length_c   1.000
_cell.angle_alpha   90.00
_cell.angle_beta   90.00
_cell.angle_gamma   90.00
#
_symmetry.space_group_name_H-M   'P 1'
#
loop_
_entity.id
_entity.type
_entity.pdbx_description
1 polymer ?
#
loop_
_entity_poly.entity_id
_entity_poly.type
_entity_poly.pdbx_seq_one_letter_code
_entity_poly.pdbx_strand_id
1 'polypeptide(L)' 'MQNWKEEYLVLKNLIEKYCETEDRDRLMKILEIEDRFLFKYFVNEFSKLKIPNKMTREELEEYEKKIMIYM' A
#
# COMPACT_ATOMS: atom_id res chain seq x y z
N MET A 1 -16.19 -1.90 11.25
CA MET A 1 -15.91 -1.61 9.83
C MET A 1 -15.70 -0.11 9.66
N GLN A 2 -14.53 0.42 10.05
CA GLN A 2 -14.24 1.86 10.01
C GLN A 2 -12.83 2.22 9.49
N ASN A 3 -11.92 1.26 9.28
CA ASN A 3 -10.49 1.56 9.12
C ASN A 3 -9.97 1.57 7.67
N TRP A 4 -10.83 1.37 6.67
CA TRP A 4 -10.39 1.28 5.27
C TRP A 4 -9.73 2.58 4.76
N LYS A 5 -10.15 3.74 5.29
CA LYS A 5 -9.50 5.04 5.00
C LYS A 5 -8.10 5.13 5.58
N GLU A 6 -7.88 4.56 6.75
CA GLU A 6 -6.55 4.51 7.37
C GLU A 6 -5.64 3.55 6.60
N GLU A 7 -6.16 2.37 6.22
CA GLU A 7 -5.45 1.39 5.39
C GLU A 7 -5.05 2.02 4.04
N TYR A 8 -5.94 2.80 3.44
CA TYR A 8 -5.67 3.57 2.22
C TYR A 8 -4.55 4.59 2.39
N LEU A 9 -4.61 5.37 3.47
CA LEU A 9 -3.64 6.41 3.74
C LEU A 9 -2.24 5.82 4.00
N VAL A 10 -2.19 4.71 4.74
CA VAL A 10 -0.94 3.97 4.98
C VAL A 10 -0.38 3.50 3.64
N LEU A 11 -1.19 2.83 2.81
CA LEU A 11 -0.71 2.33 1.52
C LEU A 11 -0.25 3.46 0.60
N LYS A 12 -0.98 4.57 0.55
CA LYS A 12 -0.61 5.78 -0.20
C LYS A 12 0.76 6.30 0.22
N ASN A 13 0.98 6.50 1.52
CA ASN A 13 2.24 7.01 2.06
C ASN A 13 3.41 6.08 1.74
N LEU A 14 3.19 4.76 1.80
CA LEU A 14 4.22 3.77 1.47
C LEU A 14 4.55 3.77 -0.03
N ILE A 15 3.55 3.92 -0.91
CA ILE A 15 3.75 4.05 -2.35
C ILE A 15 4.57 5.32 -2.68
N GLU A 16 4.25 6.46 -2.06
CA GLU A 16 5.00 7.71 -2.28
C GLU A 16 6.46 7.61 -1.84
N LYS A 17 6.73 6.91 -0.72
CA LYS A 17 8.07 6.80 -0.15
C LYS A 17 8.95 5.74 -0.80
N TYR A 18 8.37 4.63 -1.27
CA TYR A 18 9.13 3.41 -1.56
C TYR A 18 9.01 2.88 -2.99
N CYS A 19 8.13 3.43 -3.83
CA CYS A 19 8.03 3.07 -5.24
C CYS A 19 8.79 4.05 -6.14
N GLU A 20 9.32 3.57 -7.26
CA GLU A 20 9.89 4.44 -8.29
C GLU A 20 8.78 5.27 -8.96
N THR A 21 9.16 6.39 -9.60
CA THR A 21 8.21 7.35 -10.19
C THR A 21 7.16 6.70 -11.10
N GLU A 22 7.57 5.78 -11.98
CA GLU A 22 6.66 5.12 -12.92
C GLU A 22 5.66 4.19 -12.21
N ASP A 23 6.15 3.38 -11.26
CA ASP A 23 5.31 2.49 -10.47
C ASP A 23 4.39 3.25 -9.53
N ARG A 24 4.88 4.34 -8.93
CA ARG A 24 4.10 5.22 -8.06
C ARG A 24 2.92 5.81 -8.81
N ASP A 25 3.14 6.39 -9.98
CA ASP A 25 2.08 7.03 -10.75
C ASP A 25 1.04 6.02 -11.24
N ARG A 26 1.47 4.79 -11.57
CA ARG A 26 0.56 3.68 -11.88
C ARG A 26 -0.26 3.24 -10.67
N LEU A 27 0.38 3.01 -9.52
CA LEU A 27 -0.29 2.58 -8.30
C LEU A 27 -1.23 3.66 -7.75
N MET A 28 -0.89 4.95 -7.88
CA MET A 28 -1.74 6.06 -7.44
C MET A 28 -3.03 6.16 -8.25
N LYS A 29 -2.97 6.10 -9.59
CA LYS A 29 -4.18 6.10 -10.44
C LYS A 29 -5.12 4.95 -10.12
N ILE A 30 -4.53 3.83 -9.78
CA ILE A 30 -5.24 2.62 -9.41
C ILE A 30 -5.87 2.78 -8.01
N LEU A 31 -5.15 3.41 -7.09
CA LEU A 31 -5.62 3.79 -5.76
C LEU A 31 -6.70 4.89 -5.82
N GLU A 32 -6.82 5.70 -6.88
CA GLU A 32 -7.93 6.67 -7.00
C GLU A 32 -9.30 6.03 -7.23
N ILE A 33 -9.36 4.74 -7.60
CA ILE A 33 -10.61 4.03 -7.85
C ILE A 33 -11.41 3.82 -6.54
N GLU A 34 -10.73 3.87 -5.38
CA GLU A 34 -11.31 3.68 -4.03
C GLU A 34 -12.18 2.42 -3.90
N ASP A 35 -11.83 1.37 -4.66
CA ASP A 35 -12.56 0.10 -4.67
C ASP A 35 -11.95 -0.92 -3.69
N ARG A 36 -12.75 -1.36 -2.73
CA ARG A 36 -12.35 -2.29 -1.68
C ARG A 36 -12.09 -3.72 -2.16
N PHE A 37 -12.76 -4.16 -3.22
CA PHE A 37 -12.50 -5.46 -3.85
C PHE A 37 -11.14 -5.46 -4.54
N LEU A 38 -10.81 -4.36 -5.20
CA LEU A 38 -9.51 -4.17 -5.84
C LEU A 38 -8.37 -3.90 -4.83
N PHE A 39 -8.69 -3.47 -3.62
CA PHE A 39 -7.69 -3.25 -2.56
C PHE A 39 -6.79 -4.47 -2.31
N LYS A 40 -7.34 -5.69 -2.26
CA LYS A 40 -6.54 -6.91 -2.11
C LYS A 40 -5.57 -7.12 -3.28
N TYR A 41 -6.01 -6.82 -4.50
CA TYR A 41 -5.16 -6.87 -5.69
C TYR A 41 -4.03 -5.82 -5.60
N PHE A 42 -4.33 -4.62 -5.08
CA PHE A 42 -3.34 -3.55 -4.93
C PHE A 42 -2.28 -3.85 -3.90
N VAL A 43 -2.65 -4.44 -2.76
CA VAL A 43 -1.68 -4.90 -1.77
C VAL A 43 -0.72 -5.94 -2.39
N ASN A 44 -1.23 -6.83 -3.23
CA ASN A 44 -0.42 -7.85 -3.90
C ASN A 44 0.49 -7.26 -5.00
N GLU A 45 0.04 -6.25 -5.74
CA GLU A 45 0.90 -5.58 -6.72
C GLU A 45 1.96 -4.72 -6.04
N PHE A 46 1.58 -3.96 -5.00
CA PHE A 46 2.51 -3.20 -4.18
C PHE A 46 3.56 -4.10 -3.50
N SER A 47 3.17 -5.27 -2.99
CA SER A 47 4.12 -6.18 -2.31
C SER A 47 5.23 -6.70 -3.24
N LYS A 48 4.97 -6.80 -4.55
CA LYS A 48 5.96 -7.18 -5.57
C LYS A 48 6.87 -6.02 -5.97
N LEU A 49 6.38 -4.79 -5.86
CA LEU A 49 7.06 -3.57 -6.29
C LEU A 49 7.80 -2.86 -5.14
N LYS A 50 7.38 -3.07 -3.89
CA LYS A 50 8.02 -2.43 -2.74
C LYS A 50 9.45 -2.93 -2.58
N ILE A 51 10.36 -2.03 -2.23
CA ILE A 51 11.70 -2.39 -1.77
C ILE A 51 11.61 -2.62 -0.25
N PRO A 52 11.59 -3.88 0.25
CA PRO A 52 11.35 -4.16 1.68
C PRO A 52 12.42 -3.54 2.58
N ASN A 53 13.64 -3.39 2.05
CA ASN A 53 14.82 -2.93 2.78
C ASN A 53 14.87 -1.42 3.06
N LYS A 54 13.84 -0.65 2.68
CA LYS A 54 13.79 0.81 2.90
C LYS A 54 12.78 1.25 3.96
N MET A 55 11.89 0.38 4.43
CA MET A 55 10.89 0.71 5.46
C MET A 55 11.52 0.78 6.85
N THR A 56 11.10 1.74 7.68
CA THR A 56 11.43 1.69 9.11
C THR A 56 10.69 0.54 9.80
N ARG A 57 11.16 0.12 10.98
CA ARG A 57 10.52 -0.95 11.75
C ARG A 57 9.06 -0.62 12.08
N GLU A 58 8.76 0.63 12.40
CA GLU A 58 7.41 1.10 12.73
C GLU A 58 6.48 1.03 11.52
N GLU A 59 6.95 1.49 10.35
CA GLU A 59 6.18 1.41 9.10
C GLU A 59 5.97 -0.04 8.64
N LEU A 60 6.97 -0.91 8.86
CA LEU A 60 6.85 -2.33 8.57
C LEU A 60 5.81 -2.98 9.48
N GLU A 61 5.83 -2.72 10.79
CA GLU A 61 4.83 -3.22 11.71
C GLU A 61 3.42 -2.71 11.38
N GLU A 62 3.28 -1.45 10.99
CA GLU A 62 2.00 -0.88 10.58
C GLU A 62 1.49 -1.51 9.28
N TYR A 63 2.37 -1.70 8.29
CA TYR A 63 2.06 -2.41 7.05
C TYR A 63 1.64 -3.86 7.31
N GLU A 64 2.34 -4.58 8.18
CA GLU A 64 2.01 -5.96 8.53
C GLU A 64 0.65 -6.06 9.24
N LYS A 65 0.42 -5.20 10.24
CA LYS A 65 -0.82 -5.22 11.05
C LYS A 65 -2.05 -4.77 10.26
N LYS A 66 -1.91 -3.75 9.39
CA LYS A 66 -3.05 -3.11 8.72
C LYS A 66 -3.26 -3.58 7.28
N ILE A 67 -2.20 -4.00 6.59
CA ILE A 67 -2.24 -4.23 5.14
C ILE A 67 -1.99 -5.71 4.78
N MET A 68 -1.01 -6.39 5.42
CA MET A 68 -0.73 -7.80 5.10
C MET A 68 -1.85 -8.78 5.49
N ILE A 69 -2.79 -8.37 6.34
CA ILE A 69 -4.00 -9.17 6.66
C ILE A 69 -4.83 -9.54 5.42
N TYR A 70 -4.63 -8.82 4.31
CA TYR A 70 -5.36 -9.03 3.06
C TYR A 70 -4.68 -10.00 2.10
N MET A 71 -3.42 -10.40 2.33
CA MET A 71 -2.73 -11.41 1.51
C MET A 71 -3.21 -12.81 1.88
#